data_AF-A0A3D8YJB2-F1
#
_entry.id   AF-A0A3D8YJB2-F1
#
_cell.length_a   1.000
_cell.length_b   1.000
_cell.length_c   1.000
_cell.angle_alpha   90.00
_cell.angle_beta   90.00
_cell.angle_gamma   90.00
#
_symmetry.space_group_name_H-M   'P 1'
#
loop_
_entity.id
_entity.type
_entity.pdbx_description
1 polymer ?
#
loop_
_entity_poly.entity_id
_entity_poly.type
_entity_poly.pdbx_seq_one_letter_code
_entity_poly.pdbx_strand_id
1 'polypeptide(L)'
;MSHDIERRINKLKHSGNPKFKSLDSDMHYLIKRFEGEKNHKGFYPKFKQGEIIFVDFGINVNKEFSNSHFAIVMNKNDSNTEDTLNV
;
A
#
# COMPACT_ATOMS: atom_id res chain seq x y z
N MET A 1 1.36 12.06 -23.12
CA MET A 1 1.88 11.28 -21.98
C MET A 1 0.80 10.42 -21.33
N SER A 2 -0.40 10.94 -21.01
CA SER A 2 -1.46 10.09 -20.39
C SER A 2 -2.00 8.99 -21.32
N HIS A 3 -2.14 9.25 -22.62
CA HIS A 3 -2.64 8.24 -23.58
C HIS A 3 -1.81 6.95 -23.64
N ASP A 4 -0.49 7.01 -23.44
CA ASP A 4 0.33 5.79 -23.41
C ASP A 4 0.12 4.98 -22.13
N ILE A 5 -0.03 5.67 -20.99
CA ILE A 5 -0.29 5.05 -19.68
C ILE A 5 -1.66 4.37 -19.69
N GLU A 6 -2.70 5.06 -20.15
CA GLU A 6 -4.06 4.52 -20.30
C GLU A 6 -4.08 3.27 -21.18
N ARG A 7 -3.36 3.30 -22.32
CA ARG A 7 -3.21 2.15 -23.21
C ARG A 7 -2.58 0.95 -22.50
N ARG A 8 -1.51 1.18 -21.71
CA ARG A 8 -0.82 0.13 -20.96
C ARG A 8 -1.69 -0.47 -19.85
N ILE A 9 -2.42 0.37 -19.11
CA ILE A 9 -3.37 -0.08 -18.08
C ILE A 9 -4.47 -0.94 -18.72
N ASN A 10 -5.05 -0.49 -19.82
CA ASN A 10 -6.08 -1.25 -20.53
C ASN A 10 -5.57 -2.61 -21.01
N LYS A 11 -4.33 -2.71 -21.49
CA LYS A 11 -3.72 -3.99 -21.86
C LYS A 11 -3.59 -4.94 -20.66
N LEU A 12 -3.21 -4.44 -19.49
CA LEU A 12 -3.06 -5.25 -18.28
C LEU A 12 -4.42 -5.77 -17.78
N LYS A 13 -5.45 -4.94 -17.78
CA LYS A 13 -6.81 -5.32 -17.35
C LYS A 13 -7.39 -6.48 -18.16
N HIS A 14 -7.08 -6.54 -19.46
CA HIS A 14 -7.57 -7.58 -20.37
C HIS A 14 -6.61 -8.78 -20.50
N SER A 15 -5.56 -8.85 -19.68
CA SER A 15 -4.56 -9.95 -19.74
C SER A 15 -5.04 -11.28 -19.15
N GLY A 16 -6.21 -11.30 -18.48
CA GLY A 16 -6.73 -12.48 -17.79
C GLY A 16 -6.10 -12.76 -16.42
N ASN A 17 -5.11 -11.96 -15.99
CA ASN A 17 -4.53 -12.09 -14.66
C ASN A 17 -5.50 -11.51 -13.59
N PRO A 18 -5.95 -12.30 -12.60
CA PRO A 18 -6.88 -11.84 -11.56
C PRO A 18 -6.40 -10.62 -10.78
N LYS A 19 -5.08 -10.47 -10.62
CA LYS A 19 -4.44 -9.34 -9.94
C LYS A 19 -4.78 -7.99 -10.58
N PHE A 20 -4.97 -7.95 -11.90
CA PHE A 20 -5.27 -6.72 -12.62
C PHE A 20 -6.77 -6.45 -12.78
N LYS A 21 -7.63 -7.33 -12.25
CA LYS A 21 -9.09 -7.17 -12.33
C LYS A 21 -9.57 -5.92 -11.56
N SER A 22 -8.91 -5.60 -10.45
CA SER A 22 -9.19 -4.45 -9.58
C SER A 22 -8.31 -3.23 -9.85
N LEU A 23 -7.49 -3.25 -10.90
CA LEU A 23 -6.41 -2.27 -11.10
C LEU A 23 -6.89 -0.81 -11.06
N ASP A 24 -8.07 -0.51 -11.61
CA ASP A 24 -8.62 0.86 -11.55
C ASP A 24 -8.92 1.29 -10.10
N SER A 25 -9.59 0.44 -9.33
CA SER A 25 -9.94 0.69 -7.92
C SER A 25 -8.68 0.84 -7.07
N ASP A 26 -7.72 -0.03 -7.31
CA ASP A 26 -6.40 -0.07 -6.70
C ASP A 26 -5.62 1.23 -6.94
N MET A 27 -5.60 1.73 -8.18
CA MET A 27 -5.00 3.02 -8.51
C MET A 27 -5.76 4.19 -7.88
N HIS A 28 -7.09 4.14 -7.87
CA HIS A 28 -7.91 5.19 -7.27
C HIS A 28 -7.66 5.29 -5.76
N TYR A 29 -7.52 4.14 -5.10
CA TYR A 29 -7.16 4.05 -3.69
C TYR A 29 -5.76 4.62 -3.40
N LEU A 30 -4.75 4.25 -4.19
CA LEU A 30 -3.39 4.76 -4.04
C LEU A 30 -3.33 6.29 -4.22
N ILE A 31 -4.01 6.84 -5.23
CA ILE A 31 -4.06 8.29 -5.46
C ILE A 31 -4.67 9.00 -4.25
N LYS A 32 -5.79 8.49 -3.72
CA LYS A 32 -6.44 9.04 -2.53
C LYS A 32 -5.52 9.04 -1.31
N ARG A 33 -4.70 7.99 -1.14
CA ARG A 33 -3.69 7.92 -0.07
C ARG A 33 -2.63 9.00 -0.23
N PHE A 34 -2.08 9.18 -1.42
CA PHE A 34 -1.09 10.24 -1.70
C PHE A 34 -1.66 11.65 -1.50
N GLU A 35 -2.92 11.89 -1.88
CA GLU A 35 -3.60 13.17 -1.60
C GLU A 35 -3.71 13.45 -0.10
N GLY A 36 -3.92 12.40 0.70
CA GLY A 36 -3.92 12.47 2.16
C GLY A 36 -2.53 12.76 2.75
N GLU A 37 -1.49 12.11 2.23
CA GLU A 37 -0.10 12.29 2.67
C GLU A 37 0.39 13.73 2.51
N LYS A 38 -0.06 14.44 1.46
CA LYS A 38 0.26 15.87 1.26
C LYS A 38 -0.10 16.74 2.47
N ASN A 39 -1.12 16.35 3.24
CA ASN A 39 -1.58 17.08 4.41
C ASN A 39 -1.12 16.46 5.74
N HIS A 40 -0.29 15.40 5.69
CA HIS A 40 0.15 14.69 6.88
C HIS A 40 1.20 15.51 7.65
N LYS A 41 1.08 15.53 8.98
CA LYS A 41 1.91 16.36 9.87
C LYS A 41 3.10 15.61 10.50
N GLY A 42 3.44 14.43 9.98
CA GLY A 42 4.57 13.62 10.47
C GLY A 42 4.35 12.98 11.84
N PHE A 43 3.09 12.67 12.19
CA PHE A 43 2.75 11.96 13.41
C PHE A 43 2.18 10.60 13.07
N TYR A 44 2.91 9.55 13.42
CA TYR A 44 2.58 8.17 13.12
C TYR A 44 2.07 7.44 14.37
N PRO A 45 1.16 6.47 14.21
CA PRO A 45 0.81 5.56 15.29
C PRO A 45 2.06 4.81 15.75
N LYS A 46 2.22 4.70 17.06
CA LYS A 46 3.29 3.93 17.68
C LYS A 46 2.79 2.56 18.10
N PHE A 47 3.59 1.55 17.83
CA PHE A 47 3.30 0.16 18.16
C PHE A 47 4.36 -0.45 19.08
N LYS A 48 4.00 -1.52 19.79
CA LYS A 48 4.94 -2.28 20.64
C LYS A 48 5.47 -3.49 19.88
N GLN A 49 6.72 -3.87 20.15
CA GLN A 49 7.26 -5.12 19.63
C GLN A 49 6.38 -6.31 20.04
N GLY A 50 6.04 -7.18 19.08
CA GLY A 50 5.15 -8.33 19.27
C GLY A 50 3.65 -8.02 19.16
N GLU A 51 3.27 -6.76 18.97
CA GLU A 51 1.87 -6.37 18.76
C GLU A 51 1.35 -6.88 17.41
N ILE A 52 0.12 -7.41 17.38
CA ILE A 52 -0.53 -7.83 16.14
C ILE A 52 -1.33 -6.65 15.61
N ILE A 53 -1.05 -6.25 14.37
CA ILE A 53 -1.70 -5.12 13.71
C ILE A 53 -2.30 -5.52 12.36
N PHE A 54 -3.26 -4.73 11.89
CA PHE A 54 -3.84 -4.90 10.56
C PHE A 54 -3.19 -3.89 9.60
N VAL A 55 -2.38 -4.40 8.67
CA VAL A 55 -1.58 -3.59 7.73
C VAL A 55 -2.16 -3.71 6.34
N ASP A 56 -2.23 -2.60 5.63
CA ASP A 56 -2.48 -2.61 4.20
C ASP A 56 -1.16 -2.53 3.43
N PHE A 57 -0.78 -3.63 2.78
CA PHE A 57 0.43 -3.70 1.96
C PHE A 57 0.27 -3.08 0.56
N GLY A 58 -0.92 -2.61 0.20
CA GLY A 58 -1.18 -2.03 -1.13
C GLY A 58 -1.05 -3.06 -2.25
N ILE A 59 -0.86 -2.59 -3.49
CA ILE A 59 -0.67 -3.46 -4.66
C ILE A 59 0.82 -3.60 -4.95
N ASN A 60 1.41 -4.72 -4.54
CA ASN A 60 2.81 -5.00 -4.80
C ASN A 60 2.99 -5.82 -6.08
N VAL A 61 4.24 -5.97 -6.55
CA VAL A 61 4.55 -6.74 -7.76
C VAL A 61 4.94 -8.18 -7.41
N ASN A 62 4.90 -9.07 -8.40
CA ASN A 62 5.34 -10.47 -8.23
C ASN A 62 4.60 -11.20 -7.09
N LYS A 63 5.37 -11.93 -6.26
CA LYS A 63 4.91 -12.79 -5.16
C LYS A 63 4.95 -12.09 -3.79
N GLU A 64 5.10 -10.77 -3.77
CA GLU A 64 5.04 -9.99 -2.53
C GLU A 64 3.61 -9.96 -1.99
N PHE A 65 3.48 -9.88 -0.66
CA PHE A 65 2.20 -9.68 0.00
C PHE A 65 1.55 -8.40 -0.53
N SER A 66 0.27 -8.45 -0.88
CA SER A 66 -0.51 -7.32 -1.38
C SER A 66 -1.87 -7.31 -0.68
N ASN A 67 -2.53 -6.17 -0.57
CA ASN A 67 -3.77 -5.98 0.20
C ASN A 67 -3.57 -6.15 1.71
N SER A 68 -4.67 -6.08 2.45
CA SER A 68 -4.66 -6.06 3.90
C SER A 68 -4.41 -7.43 4.54
N HIS A 69 -3.56 -7.47 5.56
CA HIS A 69 -3.13 -8.66 6.28
C HIS A 69 -2.92 -8.35 7.76
N PHE A 70 -2.96 -9.39 8.60
CA PHE A 70 -2.43 -9.30 9.95
C PHE A 70 -0.92 -9.48 9.93
N ALA A 71 -0.20 -8.67 10.70
CA ALA A 71 1.25 -8.72 10.82
C ALA A 71 1.68 -8.51 12.28
N ILE A 72 2.92 -8.91 12.62
CA ILE A 72 3.45 -8.80 13.99
C ILE A 72 4.56 -7.76 13.99
N VAL A 73 4.47 -6.76 14.86
CA VAL A 73 5.46 -5.68 14.91
C VAL A 73 6.82 -6.19 15.38
N MET A 74 7.85 -5.97 14.56
CA MET A 74 9.23 -6.39 14.81
C MET A 74 10.12 -5.25 15.32
N ASN A 75 9.68 -3.99 15.21
CA ASN A 75 10.41 -2.82 15.71
C ASN A 75 10.69 -2.92 17.22
N LYS A 76 11.95 -2.79 17.62
CA LYS A 76 12.33 -2.73 19.04
C LYS A 76 11.94 -1.39 19.68
N ASN A 77 12.22 -0.28 19.00
CA ASN A 77 12.07 1.07 19.52
C ASN A 77 11.27 1.94 18.54
N ASP A 78 9.97 1.70 18.47
CA ASP A 78 9.09 2.51 17.62
C ASP A 78 8.76 3.89 18.25
N SER A 79 8.50 4.89 17.40
CA SER A 79 8.20 6.26 17.84
C SER A 79 7.19 6.94 16.93
N ASN A 80 6.49 7.94 17.47
CA ASN A 80 5.45 8.65 16.73
C ASN A 80 6.00 9.56 15.62
N THR A 81 7.32 9.65 15.45
CA THR A 81 7.98 10.40 14.38
C THR A 81 8.65 9.49 13.35
N GLU A 82 8.71 8.17 13.59
CA GLU A 82 9.20 7.20 12.62
C GLU A 82 8.08 6.86 11.64
N ASP A 83 8.36 6.92 10.34
CA ASP A 83 7.44 6.58 9.26
C ASP A 83 7.57 5.13 8.78
N THR A 84 8.52 4.38 9.36
CA THR A 84 8.88 3.03 8.94
C THR A 84 8.59 2.01 10.05
N LEU A 85 7.76 1.02 9.72
CA LEU A 85 7.41 -0.08 10.61
C LEU A 85 7.83 -1.42 9.98
N ASN A 86 8.65 -2.18 10.70
CA ASN A 86 8.99 -3.56 10.35
C ASN A 86 7.96 -4.49 10.99
N VAL A 87 7.43 -5.41 10.18
CA VAL A 87 6.41 -6.38 10.55
C VAL A 87 6.71 -7.79 10.01
#